data_AF-A0A194QR02-F1
#
_entry.id   AF-A0A194QR02-F1
#
_cell.length_a   1.000
_cell.length_b   1.000
_cell.length_c   1.000
_cell.angle_alpha   90.00
_cell.angle_beta   90.00
_cell.angle_gamma   90.00
#
_symmetry.space_group_name_H-M   'P 1'
#
loop_
_entity.id
_entity.type
_entity.pdbx_description
1 polymer ?
#
loop_
_entity_poly.entity_id
_entity_poly.type
_entity_poly.pdbx_seq_one_letter_code
_entity_poly.pdbx_strand_id
1 'polypeptide(L)'
;MSFIILFVSLNILLCVNQSDAVIKKPRYEEKDVGNLFLKFVSDYNKSYKNYEDWLEHYEAFIQNLLWINYLNAIQDTVVYDINSMSDQTAEESRRMFNGLYGRE
;
A
#
# COMPACT_ATOMS: atom_id res chain seq x y z
N MET A 1 -37.36 -46.40 -8.16
CA MET A 1 -35.98 -46.01 -7.80
C MET A 1 -35.32 -45.36 -9.00
N SER A 2 -35.76 -44.16 -9.34
CA SER A 2 -35.26 -43.44 -10.52
C SER A 2 -35.49 -41.95 -10.28
N PHE A 3 -34.55 -41.11 -10.72
CA PHE A 3 -34.56 -39.64 -10.75
C PHE A 3 -34.07 -38.80 -9.55
N ILE A 4 -33.57 -39.37 -8.44
CA ILE A 4 -32.96 -38.56 -7.36
C ILE A 4 -31.42 -38.50 -7.45
N ILE A 5 -30.78 -39.47 -8.10
CA ILE A 5 -29.31 -39.56 -8.15
C ILE A 5 -28.70 -38.62 -9.22
N LEU A 6 -29.49 -38.10 -10.16
CA LEU A 6 -28.98 -37.26 -11.26
C LEU A 6 -28.82 -35.77 -10.88
N PHE A 7 -29.46 -35.29 -9.81
CA PHE A 7 -29.43 -33.86 -9.43
C PHE A 7 -28.28 -33.50 -8.46
N VAL A 8 -27.69 -34.50 -7.80
CA VAL A 8 -26.58 -34.27 -6.86
C VAL A 8 -25.26 -34.05 -7.60
N SER A 9 -25.08 -34.65 -8.78
CA SER A 9 -23.88 -34.53 -9.59
C SER A 9 -23.79 -33.23 -10.41
N LEU A 10 -24.90 -32.51 -10.63
CA LEU A 10 -24.89 -31.24 -11.40
C LEU A 10 -24.46 -30.03 -10.56
N ASN A 11 -24.45 -30.12 -9.23
CA ASN A 11 -24.02 -29.03 -8.34
C ASN A 11 -22.55 -29.13 -7.90
N ILE A 12 -21.83 -30.20 -8.24
CA ILE A 12 -20.40 -30.34 -7.89
C ILE A 12 -19.50 -29.54 -8.87
N LEU A 13 -20.01 -29.15 -10.04
CA LEU A 13 -19.22 -28.40 -11.04
C LEU A 13 -19.21 -26.87 -10.84
N LEU A 14 -19.97 -26.33 -9.87
CA LEU A 14 -19.94 -24.89 -9.56
C LEU A 14 -18.94 -24.51 -8.46
N CYS A 15 -18.21 -25.47 -7.88
CA CYS A 15 -17.37 -25.21 -6.70
C CYS A 15 -15.88 -24.94 -6.98
N VAL A 16 -15.42 -24.85 -8.23
CA VAL A 16 -14.00 -24.57 -8.51
C VAL A 16 -13.86 -23.60 -9.67
N ASN A 17 -14.06 -22.31 -9.38
CA ASN A 17 -13.42 -21.20 -10.08
C ASN A 17 -13.15 -20.07 -9.08
N GLN A 18 -12.62 -20.42 -7.92
CA GLN A 18 -11.96 -19.43 -7.08
C GLN A 18 -10.52 -19.37 -7.60
N SER A 19 -10.34 -18.66 -8.73
CA SER A 19 -9.00 -18.23 -9.10
C SER A 19 -8.56 -17.32 -7.96
N ASP A 20 -7.58 -17.73 -7.17
CA ASP A 20 -6.89 -16.83 -6.26
C ASP A 20 -6.48 -15.61 -7.10
N ALA A 21 -7.15 -14.47 -6.87
CA ALA A 21 -6.80 -13.26 -7.57
C ALA A 21 -5.38 -12.93 -7.11
N VAL A 22 -4.39 -13.15 -7.99
CA VAL A 22 -3.01 -12.76 -7.73
C VAL A 22 -3.04 -11.25 -7.52
N ILE A 23 -2.95 -10.83 -6.26
CA ILE A 23 -2.93 -9.41 -5.91
C ILE A 23 -1.64 -8.83 -6.49
N LYS A 24 -1.76 -8.07 -7.58
CA LYS A 24 -0.63 -7.44 -8.24
C LYS A 24 -0.09 -6.33 -7.34
N LYS A 25 1.14 -6.49 -6.85
CA LYS A 25 1.80 -5.49 -6.01
C LYS A 25 2.22 -4.28 -6.84
N PRO A 26 1.97 -3.04 -6.38
CA PRO A 26 2.39 -1.86 -7.10
C PRO A 26 3.93 -1.74 -7.08
N ARG A 27 4.46 -1.18 -8.17
CA ARG A 27 5.86 -0.77 -8.30
C ARG A 27 5.88 0.60 -8.97
N TYR A 28 6.37 1.61 -8.26
CA TYR A 28 6.43 2.98 -8.75
C TYR A 28 7.75 3.25 -9.44
N GLU A 29 7.71 4.02 -10.53
CA GLU A 29 8.91 4.40 -11.28
C GLU A 29 9.36 5.81 -10.89
N GLU A 30 10.67 6.03 -10.89
CA GLU A 30 11.29 7.32 -10.52
C GLU A 30 10.76 8.49 -11.37
N LYS A 31 10.56 8.26 -12.67
CA LYS A 31 10.03 9.27 -13.60
C LYS A 31 8.64 9.79 -13.23
N ASP A 32 7.86 9.00 -12.49
CA ASP A 32 6.46 9.30 -12.17
C ASP A 32 6.31 9.93 -10.78
N VAL A 33 7.38 9.94 -9.97
CA VAL A 33 7.38 10.38 -8.56
C VAL A 33 6.76 11.76 -8.36
N GLY A 34 7.10 12.74 -9.20
CA GLY A 34 6.56 14.09 -9.06
C GLY A 34 5.03 14.12 -9.21
N ASN A 35 4.50 13.40 -10.20
CA ASN A 35 3.05 13.29 -10.41
C ASN A 35 2.38 12.48 -9.28
N LEU A 36 3.04 11.43 -8.80
CA LEU A 36 2.56 10.63 -7.67
C LEU A 36 2.45 11.47 -6.40
N PHE A 37 3.44 12.34 -6.13
CA PHE A 37 3.40 13.22 -4.97
C PHE A 37 2.27 14.24 -5.06
N LEU A 38 2.11 14.91 -6.21
CA LEU A 38 0.99 15.85 -6.41
C LEU A 38 -0.37 15.17 -6.23
N LYS A 39 -0.52 13.95 -6.75
CA LYS A 39 -1.74 13.16 -6.55
C LYS A 39 -1.92 12.83 -5.07
N PHE A 40 -0.87 12.36 -4.39
CA PHE A 40 -0.89 12.07 -2.96
C PHE A 40 -1.31 13.28 -2.11
N VAL A 41 -0.75 14.45 -2.38
CA VAL A 41 -1.11 15.71 -1.71
C VAL A 41 -2.60 16.00 -1.88
N SER A 42 -3.13 15.81 -3.08
CA SER A 42 -4.56 15.99 -3.36
C SER A 42 -5.44 14.93 -2.69
N ASP A 43 -5.09 13.64 -2.82
CA ASP A 43 -5.88 12.50 -2.33
C ASP A 43 -6.03 12.54 -0.81
N TYR A 44 -4.96 12.94 -0.10
CA TYR A 44 -4.92 12.99 1.36
C TYR A 44 -5.05 14.40 1.93
N ASN A 45 -5.40 15.38 1.09
CA ASN A 45 -5.59 16.78 1.46
C ASN A 45 -4.43 17.31 2.32
N LYS A 46 -3.19 17.06 1.88
CA LYS A 46 -1.98 17.47 2.58
C LYS A 46 -1.76 18.97 2.41
N SER A 47 -1.28 19.59 3.48
CA SER A 47 -0.89 21.00 3.48
C SER A 47 0.41 21.13 4.24
N TYR A 48 1.36 21.85 3.67
CA TYR A 48 2.68 22.09 4.25
C TYR A 48 2.83 23.54 4.64
N LYS A 49 3.57 23.78 5.72
CA LYS A 49 3.71 25.10 6.36
C LYS A 49 4.41 26.11 5.46
N ASN A 50 5.45 25.68 4.76
CA ASN A 50 6.28 26.49 3.87
C ASN A 50 6.98 25.58 2.85
N TYR A 51 7.85 26.18 2.02
CA TYR A 51 8.56 25.45 0.99
C TYR A 51 9.57 24.44 1.58
N GLU A 52 10.23 24.78 2.67
CA GLU A 52 11.19 23.90 3.34
C GLU A 52 10.50 22.63 3.87
N ASP A 53 9.34 22.79 4.51
CA ASP A 53 8.48 21.70 4.98
C ASP A 53 7.96 20.84 3.81
N TRP A 54 7.53 21.50 2.73
CA TRP A 54 7.12 20.80 1.50
C TRP A 54 8.27 19.95 0.93
N LEU A 55 9.49 20.50 0.89
CA LEU A 55 10.66 19.81 0.36
C LEU A 55 11.05 18.61 1.23
N GLU A 56 11.03 18.78 2.55
CA GLU A 56 11.31 17.68 3.49
C GLU A 56 10.32 16.51 3.31
N HIS A 57 9.02 16.81 3.20
CA HIS A 57 8.00 15.80 2.97
C HIS A 57 8.06 15.18 1.57
N TYR A 58 8.44 15.96 0.54
CA TYR A 58 8.68 15.42 -0.80
C TYR A 58 9.85 14.43 -0.81
N GLU A 59 10.96 14.76 -0.16
CA GLU A 59 12.11 13.86 -0.03
C GLU A 59 11.74 12.59 0.76
N ALA A 60 11.00 12.74 1.86
CA ALA A 60 10.49 11.60 2.63
C ALA A 60 9.59 10.70 1.78
N PHE A 61 8.70 11.29 0.97
CA PHE A 61 7.85 10.55 0.05
C PHE A 61 8.65 9.72 -0.96
N ILE A 62 9.71 10.27 -1.54
CA ILE A 62 10.62 9.53 -2.44
C ILE A 62 11.21 8.31 -1.73
N GLN A 63 11.76 8.49 -0.53
CA GLN A 63 12.37 7.39 0.22
C GLN A 63 11.34 6.31 0.58
N ASN A 64 10.14 6.71 0.97
CA ASN A 64 9.06 5.78 1.30
C ASN A 64 8.56 5.02 0.05
N LEU A 65 8.53 5.62 -1.14
CA LEU A 65 8.24 4.90 -2.38
C LEU A 65 9.29 3.83 -2.70
N LEU A 66 10.58 4.15 -2.51
CA LEU A 66 11.66 3.16 -2.67
C LEU A 66 11.49 2.01 -1.69
N TRP A 67 11.09 2.30 -0.45
CA TRP A 67 10.84 1.29 0.57
C TRP A 67 9.62 0.42 0.24
N ILE A 68 8.51 1.01 -0.23
CA ILE A 68 7.33 0.27 -0.71
C ILE A 68 7.72 -0.67 -1.85
N ASN A 69 8.47 -0.17 -2.85
CA ASN A 69 8.95 -0.97 -3.97
C ASN A 69 9.82 -2.15 -3.50
N TYR A 70 10.74 -1.90 -2.57
CA TYR A 70 11.60 -2.93 -2.00
C TYR A 70 10.77 -3.99 -1.28
N LEU A 71 9.89 -3.60 -0.36
CA LEU A 71 9.07 -4.52 0.41
C LEU A 71 8.13 -5.34 -0.46
N ASN A 72 7.51 -4.74 -1.47
CA ASN A 72 6.68 -5.45 -2.43
C ASN A 72 7.47 -6.45 -3.30
N ALA A 73 8.77 -6.24 -3.47
CA ALA A 73 9.63 -7.18 -4.21
C ALA A 73 10.09 -8.37 -3.35
N ILE A 74 10.15 -8.23 -2.02
CA ILE A 74 10.72 -9.24 -1.12
C ILE A 74 9.72 -9.95 -0.20
N GLN A 75 8.58 -9.32 0.11
CA GLN A 75 7.55 -9.89 0.96
C GLN A 75 6.52 -10.59 0.08
N ASP A 76 6.05 -11.77 0.48
CA ASP A 76 5.03 -12.51 -0.28
C ASP A 76 3.62 -12.30 0.26
N THR A 77 3.47 -12.15 1.58
CA THR A 77 2.17 -12.20 2.29
C THR A 77 1.44 -10.87 2.41
N VAL A 78 2.13 -9.76 2.15
CA VAL A 78 1.60 -8.40 2.33
C VAL A 78 1.82 -7.57 1.08
N VAL A 79 0.97 -6.55 0.91
CA VAL A 79 1.07 -5.57 -0.16
C VAL A 79 1.16 -4.19 0.46
N TYR A 80 2.17 -3.44 0.05
CA TYR A 80 2.40 -2.06 0.46
C TYR A 80 1.98 -1.13 -0.69
N ASP A 81 1.34 -0.02 -0.36
CA ASP A 81 0.85 0.98 -1.32
C ASP A 81 0.99 2.38 -0.72
N ILE A 82 0.89 3.40 -1.57
CA ILE A 82 0.80 4.80 -1.15
C ILE A 82 -0.43 4.96 -0.26
N ASN A 83 -0.22 5.56 0.91
CA ASN A 83 -1.25 5.82 1.89
C ASN A 83 -1.01 7.17 2.57
N SER A 84 -1.87 7.56 3.52
CA SER A 84 -1.80 8.87 4.19
C SER A 84 -0.50 9.14 4.96
N MET A 85 0.35 8.14 5.19
CA MET A 85 1.64 8.25 5.87
C MET A 85 2.83 8.19 4.90
N SER A 86 2.60 8.16 3.59
CA SER A 86 3.68 8.00 2.62
C SER A 86 4.66 9.16 2.59
N ASP A 87 4.33 10.34 3.10
CA ASP A 87 5.25 11.47 3.26
C ASP A 87 5.83 11.62 4.67
N GLN A 88 5.61 10.65 5.56
CA GLN A 88 6.07 10.75 6.95
C GLN A 88 7.60 10.85 7.01
N THR A 89 8.10 11.88 7.70
CA THR A 89 9.54 12.10 7.82
C THR A 89 10.17 11.15 8.85
N ALA A 90 11.49 10.98 8.78
CA ALA A 90 12.22 10.18 9.76
C ALA A 90 12.08 10.76 11.18
N GLU A 91 12.03 12.10 11.30
CA GLU A 91 11.83 12.74 12.58
C GLU A 91 10.42 12.51 13.13
N GLU A 92 9.38 12.63 12.29
CA GLU A 92 8.00 12.34 12.69
C GLU A 92 7.82 10.90 13.13
N SER A 93 8.41 9.97 12.37
CA SER A 93 8.44 8.54 12.70
C SER A 93 9.10 8.34 14.07
N ARG A 94 10.28 8.92 14.29
CA ARG A 94 11.00 8.85 15.57
C ARG A 94 10.18 9.44 16.72
N ARG A 95 9.52 10.58 16.53
CA ARG A 95 8.65 11.19 17.54
C ARG A 95 7.47 10.28 17.87
N MET A 96 6.86 9.64 16.86
CA MET A 96 5.78 8.66 17.06
C MET A 96 6.27 7.45 17.86
N PHE A 97 7.40 6.85 17.48
CA PHE A 97 7.99 5.72 18.21
C PHE A 97 8.37 6.08 19.66
N ASN A 98 9.00 7.24 19.88
CA ASN A 98 9.37 7.70 21.21
C ASN A 98 8.14 7.99 22.09
N GLY A 99 7.05 8.51 21.50
CA GLY A 99 5.78 8.71 22.22
C GLY A 99 5.10 7.39 22.61
N LEU A 100 5.27 6.33 21.82
CA LEU A 100 4.66 5.01 22.07
C LEU A 100 5.42 4.17 23.12
N TYR A 101 6.75 4.30 23.19
CA TYR A 101 7.61 3.54 24.10
C TYR A 101 8.15 4.37 25.28
N GLY A 102 7.52 5.51 25.55
CA GLY A 102 7.94 6.59 26.44
C GLY A 102 8.98 6.23 27.49
N ARG A 103 10.20 6.73 27.30
CA ARG A 103 11.31 6.96 28.26
C ARG A 103 12.34 7.84 27.53
N GLU A 104 12.82 8.98 27.99
CA GLU A 104 12.80 9.70 29.28
C GLU A 104 12.72 11.20 29.01
#